data_AF-A0A3M7F5V6-F1
#
_entry.id   AF-A0A3M7F5V6-F1
#
_cell.length_a   1.000
_cell.length_b   1.000
_cell.length_c   1.000
_cell.angle_alpha   90.00
_cell.angle_beta   90.00
_cell.angle_gamma   90.00
#
_symmetry.space_group_name_H-M   'P 1'
#
loop_
_entity.id
_entity.type
_entity.pdbx_description
1 polymer ?
#
loop_
_entity_poly.entity_id
_entity_poly.type
_entity_poly.pdbx_seq_one_letter_code
_entity_poly.pdbx_strand_id
1 'polypeptide(L)'
;MQPPKQLSEADSRILTQVFDPESGPTKAEIIVDPFLPSDRQYHEDETVAKLQTREREAIVLIERFEKEKPQTQSKADVFRAAVSILDSIIDQYPRYASARNNRAQLRRWMFGDRYMLCQPQTIAKSDRTSAGSAILADLKSAVSLASPNRSHDAVSPAQGKLLAQAYTQLAAVYYAAAKDLAMSKGAEVSVAAEVKDCSGDWLEEEASRLFYLGGLYGNEVAKALAVHTNPHAKLCGNIVKEAMRKEFATV
;
A
#
# COMPACT_ATOMS: atom_id res chain seq x y z
N MET A 1 -44.84 -4.75 24.04
CA MET A 1 -43.52 -4.79 23.36
C MET A 1 -43.75 -4.44 21.90
N GLN A 2 -43.31 -3.26 21.46
CA GLN A 2 -43.34 -2.92 20.03
C GLN A 2 -42.26 -3.74 19.32
N PRO A 3 -42.54 -4.31 18.14
CA PRO A 3 -41.53 -5.02 17.36
C PRO A 3 -40.41 -4.03 16.96
N PRO A 4 -39.15 -4.49 16.87
CA PRO A 4 -38.06 -3.63 16.45
C PRO A 4 -38.34 -3.07 15.06
N LYS A 5 -38.22 -1.74 14.93
CA LYS A 5 -38.47 -1.01 13.69
C LYS A 5 -37.46 -1.48 12.64
N GLN A 6 -37.90 -2.28 11.67
CA GLN A 6 -37.04 -2.74 10.57
C GLN A 6 -36.59 -1.53 9.74
N LEU A 7 -35.29 -1.48 9.44
CA LEU A 7 -34.70 -0.48 8.54
C LEU A 7 -35.40 -0.56 7.18
N SER A 8 -35.63 0.59 6.54
CA SER A 8 -36.21 0.59 5.20
C SER A 8 -35.25 -0.05 4.20
N GLU A 9 -35.75 -0.52 3.05
CA GLU A 9 -34.90 -1.05 1.97
C GLU A 9 -33.91 0.00 1.43
N ALA A 10 -34.22 1.29 1.56
CA ALA A 10 -33.30 2.37 1.24
C ALA A 10 -32.17 2.46 2.27
N ASP A 11 -32.51 2.41 3.57
CA ASP A 11 -31.52 2.48 4.65
C ASP A 11 -30.59 1.26 4.66
N SER A 12 -31.14 0.07 4.41
CA SER A 12 -30.34 -1.15 4.32
C SER A 12 -29.40 -1.12 3.11
N ARG A 13 -29.83 -0.62 1.94
CA ARG A 13 -28.91 -0.39 0.80
C ARG A 13 -27.83 0.62 1.11
N ILE A 14 -28.15 1.73 1.77
CA ILE A 14 -27.14 2.75 2.15
C ILE A 14 -26.15 2.15 3.15
N LEU A 15 -26.62 1.42 4.16
CA LEU A 15 -25.74 0.75 5.12
C LEU A 15 -24.88 -0.30 4.43
N THR A 16 -25.45 -1.11 3.53
CA THR A 16 -24.68 -2.04 2.71
C THR A 16 -23.64 -1.30 1.87
N GLN A 17 -23.94 -0.14 1.26
CA GLN A 17 -22.94 0.67 0.54
C GLN A 17 -21.85 1.27 1.45
N VAL A 18 -22.19 1.59 2.70
CA VAL A 18 -21.23 2.11 3.70
C VAL A 18 -20.28 1.00 4.18
N PHE A 19 -20.78 -0.24 4.30
CA PHE A 19 -20.00 -1.40 4.77
C PHE A 19 -19.39 -2.24 3.63
N ASP A 20 -19.95 -2.13 2.42
CA ASP A 20 -19.53 -2.72 1.16
C ASP A 20 -19.59 -1.64 0.06
N PRO A 21 -18.51 -0.85 -0.10
CA PRO A 21 -18.46 0.24 -1.08
C PRO A 21 -18.58 -0.23 -2.54
N GLU A 22 -18.61 -1.54 -2.82
CA GLU A 22 -18.87 -2.09 -4.16
C GLU A 22 -20.36 -2.28 -4.50
N SER A 23 -21.28 -2.20 -3.54
CA SER A 23 -22.74 -2.33 -3.83
C SER A 23 -23.38 -1.01 -4.33
N GLY A 24 -22.55 0.01 -4.59
CA GLY A 24 -22.95 1.29 -5.17
C GLY A 24 -23.25 1.20 -6.67
N PRO A 25 -24.18 2.01 -7.20
CA PRO A 25 -24.55 1.99 -8.63
C PRO A 25 -23.43 2.46 -9.58
N THR A 26 -22.36 3.08 -9.07
CA THR A 26 -21.24 3.61 -9.86
C THR A 26 -19.95 2.87 -9.47
N LYS A 27 -19.86 1.58 -9.83
CA LYS A 27 -18.61 0.83 -9.64
C LYS A 27 -17.56 1.39 -10.60
N ALA A 28 -16.49 1.97 -10.05
CA ALA A 28 -15.32 2.31 -10.86
C ALA A 28 -14.71 0.98 -11.35
N GLU A 29 -14.95 0.64 -12.62
CA GLU A 29 -14.45 -0.61 -13.18
C GLU A 29 -13.11 -0.34 -13.90
N ILE A 30 -12.09 -1.12 -13.54
CA ILE A 30 -10.79 -1.05 -14.21
C ILE A 30 -10.87 -1.94 -15.44
N ILE A 31 -10.65 -1.32 -16.59
CA ILE A 31 -10.61 -2.03 -17.87
C ILE A 31 -9.22 -2.66 -17.99
N VAL A 32 -9.16 -3.98 -17.97
CA VAL A 32 -7.92 -4.73 -18.21
C VAL A 32 -7.93 -5.25 -19.64
N ASP A 33 -6.97 -4.80 -20.45
CA ASP A 33 -6.82 -5.22 -21.83
C ASP A 33 -5.57 -6.10 -21.98
N PRO A 34 -5.72 -7.41 -22.28
CA PRO A 34 -4.60 -8.35 -22.41
C PRO A 34 -3.71 -8.10 -23.63
N PHE A 35 -4.15 -7.29 -24.60
CA PHE A 35 -3.38 -6.94 -25.79
C PHE A 35 -2.47 -5.74 -25.57
N LEU A 36 -2.59 -5.04 -24.43
CA LEU A 36 -1.68 -3.95 -24.09
C LEU A 36 -0.30 -4.48 -23.67
N PRO A 37 0.78 -3.74 -23.99
CA PRO A 37 2.14 -4.09 -23.57
C PRO A 37 2.27 -4.29 -22.05
N SER A 38 3.14 -5.21 -21.65
CA SER A 38 3.35 -5.54 -20.23
C SER A 38 3.87 -4.35 -19.41
N ASP A 39 4.70 -3.50 -20.01
CA ASP A 39 5.16 -2.25 -19.41
C ASP A 39 4.70 -1.05 -20.26
N ARG A 40 4.36 0.04 -19.56
CA ARG A 40 3.80 1.25 -20.18
C ARG A 40 4.86 2.11 -20.87
N GLN A 41 6.10 2.06 -20.42
CA GLN A 41 7.18 2.92 -20.89
C GLN A 41 8.12 2.18 -21.84
N TYR A 42 8.23 0.86 -21.70
CA TYR A 42 9.07 -0.01 -22.52
C TYR A 42 8.20 -1.08 -23.19
N HIS A 43 8.12 -1.06 -24.51
CA HIS A 43 7.25 -1.96 -25.28
C HIS A 43 8.00 -3.09 -25.99
N GLU A 44 9.33 -3.07 -25.97
CA GLU A 44 10.16 -4.12 -26.57
C GLU A 44 10.17 -5.35 -25.66
N ASP A 45 9.56 -6.44 -26.11
CA ASP A 45 9.43 -7.68 -25.33
C ASP A 45 10.78 -8.24 -24.86
N GLU A 46 11.83 -8.17 -25.68
CA GLU A 46 13.17 -8.63 -25.32
C GLU A 46 13.75 -7.79 -24.16
N THR A 47 13.57 -6.47 -24.21
CA THR A 47 14.03 -5.55 -23.17
C THR A 47 13.28 -5.81 -21.87
N VAL A 48 11.95 -5.90 -21.92
CA VAL A 48 11.11 -6.17 -20.73
C VAL A 48 11.43 -7.54 -20.13
N ALA A 49 11.60 -8.58 -20.95
CA ALA A 49 11.96 -9.92 -20.47
C ALA A 49 13.34 -9.95 -19.78
N LYS A 50 14.33 -9.22 -20.31
CA LYS A 50 15.64 -9.06 -19.67
C LYS A 50 15.52 -8.36 -18.32
N LEU A 51 14.71 -7.30 -18.23
CA LEU A 51 14.47 -6.57 -16.98
C LEU A 51 13.80 -7.45 -15.93
N GLN A 52 12.73 -8.16 -16.30
CA GLN A 52 12.04 -9.11 -15.42
C GLN A 52 12.95 -10.22 -14.92
N THR A 53 13.86 -10.71 -15.77
CA THR A 53 14.85 -11.72 -15.38
C THR A 53 15.80 -11.18 -14.30
N ARG A 54 16.33 -9.96 -14.49
CA ARG A 54 17.20 -9.29 -13.50
C ARG A 54 16.46 -8.98 -12.20
N GLU A 55 15.19 -8.58 -12.26
CA GLU A 55 14.37 -8.40 -11.04
C GLU A 55 14.21 -9.72 -10.28
N ARG A 56 13.97 -10.81 -11.01
CA ARG A 56 13.83 -12.13 -10.42
C ARG A 56 15.12 -12.61 -9.75
N GLU A 57 16.28 -12.27 -10.28
CA GLU A 57 17.57 -12.55 -9.63
C GLU A 57 17.65 -11.92 -8.23
N ALA A 58 17.21 -10.66 -8.09
CA ALA A 58 17.17 -9.99 -6.79
C ALA A 58 16.23 -10.70 -5.80
N ILE A 59 15.07 -11.17 -6.26
CA ILE A 59 14.09 -11.89 -5.42
C ILE A 59 14.64 -13.27 -5.00
N VAL A 60 15.18 -14.04 -5.95
CA VAL A 60 15.74 -15.37 -5.70
C VAL A 60 16.90 -15.30 -4.70
N LEU A 61 17.70 -14.23 -4.73
CA LEU A 61 18.76 -14.00 -3.74
C LEU A 61 18.20 -13.98 -2.31
N ILE A 62 17.10 -13.26 -2.10
CA ILE A 62 16.44 -13.13 -0.79
C ILE A 62 15.76 -14.44 -0.39
N GLU A 63 15.03 -15.06 -1.31
CA GLU A 63 14.32 -16.33 -1.06
C GLU A 63 15.29 -17.44 -0.67
N ARG A 64 16.43 -17.55 -1.35
CA ARG A 64 17.48 -18.51 -1.03
C ARG A 64 18.03 -18.25 0.37
N PHE A 65 18.35 -17.00 0.69
CA PHE A 65 18.87 -16.64 2.02
C PHE A 65 17.86 -16.95 3.13
N GLU A 66 16.59 -16.59 2.97
CA GLU A 66 15.55 -16.85 3.98
C GLU A 66 15.28 -18.36 4.15
N LYS A 67 15.46 -19.16 3.09
CA LYS A 67 15.33 -20.62 3.14
C LYS A 67 16.51 -21.32 3.81
N GLU A 68 17.74 -20.95 3.43
CA GLU A 68 18.96 -21.62 3.88
C GLU A 68 19.47 -21.08 5.22
N LYS A 69 19.17 -19.82 5.55
CA LYS A 69 19.64 -19.09 6.74
C LYS A 69 21.13 -19.36 7.05
N PRO A 70 22.03 -19.17 6.07
CA PRO A 70 23.44 -19.47 6.26
C PRO A 70 24.04 -18.58 7.37
N GLN A 71 24.79 -19.19 8.28
CA GLN A 71 25.45 -18.47 9.38
C GLN A 71 26.57 -17.52 8.91
N THR A 72 27.05 -17.71 7.68
CA THR A 72 28.19 -16.99 7.10
C THR A 72 27.81 -15.67 6.43
N GLN A 73 26.52 -15.39 6.21
CA GLN A 73 26.06 -14.17 5.54
C GLN A 73 25.10 -13.39 6.43
N SER A 74 25.34 -12.08 6.56
CA SER A 74 24.41 -11.19 7.24
C SER A 74 23.20 -10.92 6.35
N LYS A 75 22.01 -10.91 6.96
CA LYS A 75 20.76 -10.48 6.29
C LYS A 75 20.93 -9.11 5.62
N ALA A 76 21.61 -8.18 6.28
CA ALA A 76 21.81 -6.84 5.75
C ALA A 76 22.65 -6.83 4.46
N ASP A 77 23.66 -7.70 4.35
CA ASP A 77 24.51 -7.81 3.16
C ASP A 77 23.73 -8.37 1.97
N VAL A 78 22.97 -9.44 2.19
CA VAL A 78 22.16 -10.06 1.13
C VAL A 78 21.10 -9.09 0.61
N PHE A 79 20.40 -8.39 1.52
CA PHE A 79 19.41 -7.39 1.10
C PHE A 79 20.05 -6.20 0.38
N ARG A 80 21.24 -5.72 0.80
CA ARG A 80 21.97 -4.69 0.07
C ARG A 80 22.36 -5.14 -1.34
N ALA A 81 22.82 -6.39 -1.48
CA ALA A 81 23.16 -6.96 -2.78
C ALA A 81 21.93 -7.03 -3.70
N ALA A 82 20.78 -7.49 -3.20
CA ALA A 82 19.53 -7.52 -3.97
C ALA A 82 19.07 -6.10 -4.36
N VAL A 83 19.16 -5.13 -3.45
CA VAL A 83 18.83 -3.72 -3.74
C VAL A 83 19.74 -3.16 -4.82
N SER A 84 21.04 -3.48 -4.81
CA SER A 84 22.01 -3.03 -5.82
C SER A 84 21.65 -3.52 -7.24
N ILE A 85 21.11 -4.73 -7.37
CA ILE A 85 20.61 -5.23 -8.66
C ILE A 85 19.49 -4.33 -9.18
N LEU A 86 18.55 -3.95 -8.31
CA LEU A 86 17.42 -3.08 -8.66
C LEU A 86 17.86 -1.63 -8.88
N ASP A 87 18.85 -1.13 -8.14
CA ASP A 87 19.48 0.17 -8.37
C ASP A 87 20.05 0.22 -9.80
N SER A 88 20.82 -0.79 -10.20
CA SER A 88 21.39 -0.88 -11.55
C SER A 88 20.32 -0.92 -12.65
N ILE A 89 19.17 -1.55 -12.40
CA ILE A 89 18.04 -1.51 -13.34
C ILE A 89 17.49 -0.08 -13.45
N ILE A 90 17.26 0.58 -12.32
CA ILE A 90 16.66 1.93 -12.28
C ILE A 90 17.61 2.97 -12.87
N ASP A 91 18.92 2.83 -12.70
CA ASP A 91 19.90 3.74 -13.29
C ASP A 91 19.90 3.66 -14.81
N GLN A 92 19.75 2.46 -15.37
CA GLN A 92 19.70 2.24 -16.82
C GLN A 92 18.30 2.51 -17.41
N TYR A 93 17.25 2.20 -16.67
CA TYR A 93 15.85 2.28 -17.08
C TYR A 93 15.02 3.05 -16.04
N PRO A 94 15.23 4.39 -15.91
CA PRO A 94 14.67 5.19 -14.81
C PRO A 94 13.15 5.26 -14.78
N ARG A 95 12.50 4.96 -15.91
CA ARG A 95 11.04 4.92 -16.07
C ARG A 95 10.44 3.53 -15.85
N TYR A 96 11.24 2.53 -15.52
CA TYR A 96 10.75 1.17 -15.32
C TYR A 96 10.15 1.03 -13.92
N ALA A 97 8.83 1.00 -13.85
CA ALA A 97 8.08 1.15 -12.61
C ALA A 97 8.21 -0.07 -11.67
N SER A 98 8.27 -1.28 -12.24
CA SER A 98 8.36 -2.53 -11.48
C SER A 98 9.58 -2.57 -10.56
N ALA A 99 10.76 -2.19 -11.07
CA ALA A 99 11.99 -2.22 -10.29
C ALA A 99 11.91 -1.28 -9.06
N ARG A 100 11.25 -0.12 -9.19
CA ARG A 100 11.05 0.81 -8.06
C ARG A 100 10.12 0.21 -7.01
N ASN A 101 9.01 -0.38 -7.42
CA ASN A 101 8.08 -1.08 -6.52
C ASN A 101 8.77 -2.22 -5.75
N ASN A 102 9.58 -3.02 -6.45
CA ASN A 102 10.33 -4.12 -5.85
C ASN A 102 11.43 -3.61 -4.90
N ARG A 103 12.13 -2.53 -5.27
CA ARG A 103 13.16 -1.91 -4.42
C ARG A 103 12.58 -1.36 -3.14
N ALA A 104 11.42 -0.72 -3.21
CA ALA A 104 10.68 -0.28 -2.03
C ALA A 104 10.29 -1.47 -1.14
N GLN A 105 9.81 -2.58 -1.72
CA GLN A 105 9.47 -3.79 -0.97
C GLN A 105 10.67 -4.37 -0.21
N LEU A 106 11.82 -4.49 -0.87
CA LEU A 106 13.03 -5.01 -0.23
C LEU A 106 13.50 -4.13 0.93
N ARG A 107 13.45 -2.80 0.78
CA ARG A 107 13.76 -1.88 1.88
C ARG A 107 12.78 -2.03 3.04
N ARG A 108 11.48 -2.16 2.76
CA ARG A 108 10.46 -2.44 3.80
C ARG A 108 10.72 -3.75 4.53
N TRP A 109 11.13 -4.81 3.84
CA TRP A 109 11.50 -6.08 4.47
C TRP A 109 12.81 -6.01 5.29
N MET A 110 13.76 -5.18 4.87
CA MET A 110 15.02 -4.98 5.60
C MET A 110 14.80 -4.23 6.92
N PHE A 111 14.00 -3.16 6.90
CA PHE A 111 13.86 -2.24 8.03
C PHE A 111 12.57 -2.39 8.84
N GLY A 112 11.54 -3.02 8.25
CA GLY A 112 10.16 -3.05 8.76
C GLY A 112 9.37 -1.78 8.43
N ASP A 113 8.05 -1.83 8.61
CA ASP A 113 7.16 -0.67 8.34
C ASP A 113 6.97 0.25 9.55
N ARG A 114 7.14 -0.28 10.78
CA ARG A 114 6.99 0.49 12.02
C ARG A 114 8.16 1.42 12.24
N TYR A 115 7.85 2.61 12.74
CA TYR A 115 8.77 3.70 12.98
C TYR A 115 9.62 4.04 11.75
N MET A 116 9.03 3.86 10.56
CA MET A 116 9.72 4.15 9.30
C MET A 116 9.57 5.63 8.96
N LEU A 117 8.32 6.10 8.82
CA LEU A 117 8.02 7.50 8.50
C LEU A 117 7.89 8.39 9.74
N CYS A 118 7.40 7.83 10.84
CA CYS A 118 7.16 8.56 12.09
C CYS A 118 8.03 7.95 13.17
N GLN A 119 8.95 8.73 13.73
CA GLN A 119 9.88 8.23 14.74
C GLN A 119 9.77 9.10 15.99
N PRO A 120 9.73 8.51 17.20
CA PRO A 120 9.97 9.28 18.41
C PRO A 120 11.37 9.92 18.33
N GLN A 121 11.52 11.16 18.77
CA GLN A 121 12.82 11.85 18.74
C GLN A 121 13.94 11.06 19.44
N THR A 122 13.58 10.24 20.44
CA THR A 122 14.50 9.40 21.21
C THR A 122 15.03 8.17 20.45
N ILE A 123 14.36 7.75 19.38
CA ILE A 123 14.69 6.53 18.60
C ILE A 123 15.06 6.88 17.15
N ALA A 124 15.04 8.16 16.78
CA ALA A 124 15.30 8.62 15.42
C ALA A 124 16.66 8.13 14.91
N LYS A 125 16.66 7.22 13.93
CA LYS A 125 17.87 6.69 13.29
C LYS A 125 17.97 7.25 11.87
N SER A 126 19.09 7.91 11.56
CA SER A 126 19.35 8.50 10.24
C SER A 126 19.09 7.50 9.09
N ASP A 127 19.58 6.27 9.24
CA ASP A 127 19.42 5.23 8.22
C ASP A 127 17.95 4.86 7.95
N ARG A 128 17.11 4.84 9.00
CA ARG A 128 15.67 4.56 8.86
C ARG A 128 14.95 5.72 8.18
N THR A 129 15.26 6.95 8.54
CA THR A 129 14.69 8.14 7.91
C THR A 129 15.05 8.21 6.42
N SER A 130 16.31 7.90 6.09
CA SER A 130 16.76 7.81 4.69
C SER A 130 16.03 6.68 3.94
N ALA A 131 15.93 5.50 4.53
CA ALA A 131 15.19 4.38 3.95
C ALA A 131 13.70 4.72 3.73
N GLY A 132 13.05 5.36 4.70
CA GLY A 132 11.65 5.80 4.60
C GLY A 132 11.44 6.79 3.45
N SER A 133 12.34 7.76 3.31
CA SER A 133 12.33 8.73 2.20
C SER A 133 12.43 8.02 0.85
N ALA A 134 13.37 7.07 0.75
CA ALA A 134 13.62 6.32 -0.47
C ALA A 134 12.44 5.38 -0.81
N ILE A 135 11.81 4.74 0.18
CA ILE A 135 10.61 3.92 0.01
C ILE A 135 9.45 4.76 -0.54
N LEU A 136 9.17 5.92 0.07
CA LEU A 136 8.09 6.79 -0.40
C LEU A 136 8.35 7.29 -1.83
N ALA A 137 9.57 7.75 -2.12
CA ALA A 137 9.94 8.22 -3.44
C ALA A 137 9.75 7.13 -4.50
N ASP A 138 10.18 5.89 -4.21
CA ASP A 138 10.04 4.76 -5.13
C ASP A 138 8.59 4.35 -5.34
N LEU A 139 7.78 4.25 -4.29
CA LEU A 139 6.37 3.87 -4.40
C LEU A 139 5.56 4.92 -5.16
N LYS A 140 5.73 6.22 -4.83
CA LYS A 140 5.09 7.32 -5.55
C LYS A 140 5.50 7.33 -7.03
N SER A 141 6.78 7.11 -7.31
CA SER A 141 7.28 7.03 -8.69
C SER A 141 6.72 5.83 -9.44
N ALA A 142 6.68 4.65 -8.80
CA ALA A 142 6.12 3.45 -9.41
C ALA A 142 4.63 3.65 -9.76
N VAL A 143 3.84 4.20 -8.84
CA VAL A 143 2.44 4.55 -9.09
C VAL A 143 2.33 5.54 -10.24
N SER A 144 3.09 6.62 -10.23
CA SER A 144 3.04 7.67 -11.27
C SER A 144 3.40 7.12 -12.66
N LEU A 145 4.47 6.33 -12.76
CA LEU A 145 4.95 5.75 -14.02
C LEU A 145 3.99 4.70 -14.57
N ALA A 146 3.42 3.87 -13.69
CA ALA A 146 2.49 2.81 -14.05
C ALA A 146 1.04 3.26 -14.21
N SER A 147 0.64 4.43 -13.70
CA SER A 147 -0.76 4.87 -13.80
C SER A 147 -1.14 5.19 -15.25
N PRO A 148 -2.37 4.89 -15.68
CA PRO A 148 -2.88 5.37 -16.97
C PRO A 148 -2.94 6.91 -17.03
N ASN A 149 -3.05 7.48 -18.23
CA ASN A 149 -3.17 8.94 -18.39
C ASN A 149 -4.50 9.45 -17.85
N ARG A 150 -5.57 8.67 -18.06
CA ARG A 150 -6.92 8.94 -17.55
C ARG A 150 -7.37 7.78 -16.69
N SER A 151 -8.21 8.08 -15.71
CA SER A 151 -8.73 7.07 -14.77
C SER A 151 -9.55 5.95 -15.41
N HIS A 152 -10.04 6.15 -16.63
CA HIS A 152 -10.84 5.19 -17.39
C HIS A 152 -10.09 4.55 -18.55
N ASP A 153 -8.80 4.87 -18.76
CA ASP A 153 -8.03 4.20 -19.79
C ASP A 153 -7.75 2.76 -19.35
N ALA A 154 -7.72 1.84 -20.32
CA ALA A 154 -7.37 0.45 -20.06
C ALA A 154 -5.91 0.30 -19.62
N VAL A 155 -5.66 -0.70 -18.78
CA VAL A 155 -4.31 -1.09 -18.33
C VAL A 155 -4.01 -2.53 -18.73
N SER A 156 -2.74 -2.85 -18.96
CA SER A 156 -2.35 -4.25 -19.18
C SER A 156 -2.48 -5.06 -17.89
N PRO A 157 -2.59 -6.40 -17.95
CA PRO A 157 -2.62 -7.25 -16.74
C PRO A 157 -1.41 -7.05 -15.83
N ALA A 158 -0.22 -6.89 -16.42
CA ALA A 158 1.01 -6.65 -15.68
C ALA A 158 1.02 -5.27 -15.00
N GLN A 159 0.57 -4.22 -15.70
CA GLN A 159 0.41 -2.88 -15.16
C GLN A 159 -0.62 -2.84 -14.03
N GLY A 160 -1.77 -3.49 -14.20
CA GLY A 160 -2.80 -3.60 -13.17
C GLY A 160 -2.26 -4.26 -11.90
N LYS A 161 -1.57 -5.40 -12.04
CA LYS A 161 -0.93 -6.08 -10.90
C LYS A 161 0.10 -5.19 -10.20
N LEU A 162 0.93 -4.48 -10.96
CA LEU A 162 1.93 -3.55 -10.42
C LEU A 162 1.27 -2.41 -9.64
N LEU A 163 0.22 -1.80 -10.17
CA LEU A 163 -0.53 -0.75 -9.48
C LEU A 163 -1.20 -1.28 -8.22
N ALA A 164 -1.82 -2.46 -8.28
CA ALA A 164 -2.40 -3.13 -7.12
C ALA A 164 -1.36 -3.27 -6.00
N GLN A 165 -0.16 -3.74 -6.34
CA GLN A 165 0.95 -3.87 -5.38
C GLN A 165 1.44 -2.52 -4.86
N ALA A 166 1.75 -1.57 -5.76
CA ALA A 166 2.33 -0.27 -5.38
C ALA A 166 1.39 0.54 -4.48
N TYR A 167 0.10 0.59 -4.79
CA TYR A 167 -0.91 1.23 -3.94
C TYR A 167 -1.01 0.55 -2.57
N THR A 168 -1.04 -0.79 -2.54
CA THR A 168 -1.10 -1.54 -1.28
C THR A 168 0.12 -1.29 -0.40
N GLN A 169 1.32 -1.25 -1.00
CA GLN A 169 2.55 -0.96 -0.27
C GLN A 169 2.56 0.47 0.28
N LEU A 170 2.14 1.46 -0.51
CA LEU A 170 2.09 2.85 -0.08
C LEU A 170 1.06 3.05 1.04
N ALA A 171 -0.11 2.41 0.91
CA ALA A 171 -1.15 2.38 1.94
C ALA A 171 -0.63 1.80 3.26
N ALA A 172 0.08 0.66 3.20
CA ALA A 172 0.65 0.02 4.39
C ALA A 172 1.65 0.93 5.12
N VAL A 173 2.48 1.65 4.37
CA VAL A 173 3.46 2.59 4.92
C VAL A 173 2.77 3.78 5.61
N TYR A 174 1.75 4.38 5.00
CA TYR A 174 0.98 5.46 5.65
C TYR A 174 0.14 4.98 6.83
N TYR A 175 -0.44 3.78 6.74
CA TYR A 175 -1.19 3.19 7.84
C TYR A 175 -0.28 2.92 9.05
N ALA A 176 0.92 2.37 8.82
CA ALA A 176 1.91 2.17 9.87
C ALA A 176 2.31 3.50 10.53
N ALA A 177 2.54 4.54 9.72
CA ALA A 177 2.85 5.89 10.18
C ALA A 177 1.74 6.48 11.08
N ALA A 178 0.48 6.37 10.66
CA ALA A 178 -0.67 6.80 11.46
C ALA A 178 -0.71 6.08 12.81
N LYS A 179 -0.44 4.77 12.84
CA LYS A 179 -0.37 4.00 14.10
C LYS A 179 0.83 4.37 14.96
N ASP A 180 1.98 4.71 14.37
CA ASP A 180 3.14 5.15 15.12
C ASP A 180 2.88 6.49 15.82
N LEU A 181 2.24 7.45 15.14
CA LEU A 181 1.83 8.73 15.72
C LEU A 181 0.81 8.55 16.86
N ALA A 182 -0.18 7.67 16.68
CA ALA A 182 -1.19 7.42 17.70
C ALA A 182 -0.61 6.74 18.96
N MET A 183 0.41 5.89 18.81
CA MET A 183 0.99 5.13 19.92
C MET A 183 2.11 5.87 20.66
N SER A 184 2.80 6.79 20.00
CA SER A 184 4.01 7.42 20.55
C SER A 184 3.77 8.90 20.80
N LYS A 185 3.66 9.28 22.09
CA LYS A 185 3.61 10.70 22.48
C LYS A 185 4.90 11.39 22.03
N GLY A 186 4.78 12.37 21.12
CA GLY A 186 5.92 13.11 20.57
C GLY A 186 6.64 12.42 19.40
N ALA A 187 6.05 11.40 18.78
CA ALA A 187 6.48 11.00 17.45
C ALA A 187 6.03 12.06 16.44
N GLU A 188 6.94 12.43 15.56
CA GLU A 188 6.67 13.32 14.44
C GLU A 188 7.04 12.60 13.15
N VAL A 189 6.40 13.01 12.04
CA VAL A 189 6.78 12.51 10.73
C VAL A 189 8.19 13.03 10.43
N SER A 190 9.15 12.13 10.36
CA SER A 190 10.57 12.46 10.19
C SER A 190 11.00 12.46 8.72
N VAL A 191 10.10 12.08 7.80
CA VAL A 191 10.40 11.77 6.40
C VAL A 191 9.60 12.64 5.44
N ALA A 192 10.29 13.18 4.42
CA ALA A 192 9.76 13.98 3.30
C ALA A 192 8.96 15.23 3.70
N ALA A 193 9.34 16.40 3.17
CA ALA A 193 8.68 17.67 3.49
C ALA A 193 7.16 17.65 3.25
N GLU A 194 6.72 16.92 2.22
CA GLU A 194 5.33 16.78 1.82
C GLU A 194 4.44 16.10 2.87
N VAL A 195 5.02 15.24 3.72
CA VAL A 195 4.28 14.44 4.71
C VAL A 195 4.60 14.90 6.14
N LYS A 196 5.61 15.76 6.30
CA LYS A 196 6.14 16.19 7.61
C LYS A 196 5.08 16.81 8.52
N ASP A 197 4.16 17.56 7.94
CA ASP A 197 3.11 18.29 8.67
C ASP A 197 1.74 17.59 8.61
N CYS A 198 1.69 16.34 8.14
CA CYS A 198 0.45 15.59 8.05
C CYS A 198 0.01 15.08 9.43
N SER A 199 -1.29 15.23 9.71
CA SER A 199 -1.90 14.64 10.91
C SER A 199 -2.01 13.12 10.80
N GLY A 200 -2.11 12.44 11.95
CA GLY A 200 -2.38 11.01 12.00
C GLY A 200 -3.69 10.63 11.30
N ASP A 201 -4.72 11.48 11.40
CA ASP A 201 -6.00 11.28 10.73
C ASP A 201 -5.86 11.34 9.20
N TRP A 202 -5.12 12.34 8.69
CA TRP A 202 -4.84 12.44 7.26
C TRP A 202 -4.09 11.22 6.73
N LEU A 203 -3.09 10.73 7.47
CA LEU A 203 -2.35 9.52 7.10
C LEU A 203 -3.25 8.28 7.06
N GLU A 204 -4.19 8.16 8.00
CA GLU A 204 -5.13 7.04 8.03
C GLU A 204 -6.17 7.14 6.89
N GLU A 205 -6.68 8.33 6.60
CA GLU A 205 -7.56 8.60 5.46
C GLU A 205 -6.87 8.29 4.12
N GLU A 206 -5.66 8.80 3.93
CA GLU A 206 -4.88 8.58 2.72
C GLU A 206 -4.50 7.10 2.56
N ALA A 207 -4.14 6.42 3.65
CA ALA A 207 -3.94 4.97 3.64
C ALA A 207 -5.22 4.23 3.21
N SER A 208 -6.38 4.64 3.71
CA SER A 208 -7.66 4.03 3.33
C SER A 208 -7.98 4.23 1.85
N ARG A 209 -7.71 5.43 1.31
CA ARG A 209 -7.88 5.73 -0.11
C ARG A 209 -6.98 4.87 -0.99
N LEU A 210 -5.72 4.69 -0.57
CA LEU A 210 -4.75 3.88 -1.31
C LEU A 210 -5.05 2.38 -1.22
N PHE A 211 -5.52 1.88 -0.08
CA PHE A 211 -6.00 0.49 0.02
C PHE A 211 -7.19 0.24 -0.90
N TYR A 212 -8.13 1.20 -0.97
CA TYR A 212 -9.23 1.12 -1.91
C TYR A 212 -8.73 1.02 -3.36
N LEU A 213 -7.78 1.87 -3.76
CA LEU A 213 -7.17 1.79 -5.10
C LEU A 213 -6.45 0.46 -5.33
N GLY A 214 -5.69 -0.03 -4.34
CA GLY A 214 -5.05 -1.36 -4.42
C GLY A 214 -6.07 -2.47 -4.64
N GLY A 215 -7.21 -2.42 -3.93
CA GLY A 215 -8.33 -3.34 -4.11
C GLY A 215 -9.00 -3.22 -5.47
N LEU A 216 -9.16 -2.00 -5.98
CA LEU A 216 -9.72 -1.72 -7.30
C LEU A 216 -8.92 -2.37 -8.43
N TYR A 217 -7.58 -2.41 -8.30
CA TYR A 217 -6.68 -3.12 -9.20
C TYR A 217 -6.53 -4.63 -8.89
N GLY A 218 -7.34 -5.18 -7.98
CA GLY A 218 -7.43 -6.63 -7.73
C GLY A 218 -6.57 -7.17 -6.58
N ASN A 219 -6.10 -6.32 -5.64
CA ASN A 219 -5.43 -6.81 -4.44
C ASN A 219 -6.43 -7.10 -3.30
N GLU A 220 -6.67 -8.39 -3.01
CA GLU A 220 -7.62 -8.82 -1.97
C GLU A 220 -7.26 -8.36 -0.55
N VAL A 221 -5.96 -8.30 -0.23
CA VAL A 221 -5.51 -7.81 1.09
C VAL A 221 -5.82 -6.32 1.22
N ALA A 222 -5.58 -5.55 0.16
CA ALA A 222 -5.92 -4.13 0.13
C ALA A 222 -7.43 -3.92 0.19
N LYS A 223 -8.23 -4.73 -0.51
CA LYS A 223 -9.69 -4.70 -0.44
C LYS A 223 -10.20 -4.90 0.99
N ALA A 224 -9.70 -5.92 1.69
CA ALA A 224 -10.05 -6.16 3.09
C ALA A 224 -9.59 -4.99 3.99
N LEU A 225 -8.36 -4.50 3.81
CA LEU A 225 -7.83 -3.41 4.62
C LEU A 225 -8.55 -2.09 4.38
N ALA A 226 -9.01 -1.80 3.15
CA ALA A 226 -9.76 -0.59 2.82
C ALA A 226 -11.02 -0.44 3.69
N VAL A 227 -11.71 -1.54 3.97
CA VAL A 227 -12.89 -1.55 4.87
C VAL A 227 -12.47 -1.25 6.30
N HIS A 228 -11.37 -1.86 6.78
CA HIS A 228 -10.90 -1.69 8.16
C HIS A 228 -10.32 -0.32 8.45
N THR A 229 -9.71 0.33 7.45
CA THR A 229 -9.11 1.66 7.58
C THR A 229 -10.12 2.78 7.33
N ASN A 230 -11.30 2.48 6.77
CA ASN A 230 -12.31 3.48 6.45
C ASN A 230 -12.83 4.19 7.72
N PRO A 231 -12.60 5.51 7.87
CA PRO A 231 -13.01 6.27 9.05
C PRO A 231 -14.53 6.31 9.21
N HIS A 232 -15.29 6.33 8.11
CA HIS A 232 -16.74 6.28 8.15
C HIS A 232 -17.25 4.94 8.68
N ALA A 233 -16.68 3.83 8.19
CA ALA A 233 -17.03 2.49 8.68
C ALA A 233 -16.73 2.34 10.18
N LYS A 234 -15.61 2.90 10.67
CA LYS A 234 -15.29 2.92 12.11
C LYS A 234 -16.29 3.76 12.91
N LEU A 235 -16.65 4.95 12.44
CA LEU A 235 -17.60 5.82 13.13
C LEU A 235 -18.97 5.14 13.25
N CYS A 236 -19.50 4.62 12.14
CA CYS A 236 -20.75 3.86 12.13
C CYS A 236 -20.67 2.63 13.05
N GLY A 237 -19.57 1.86 12.98
CA GLY A 237 -19.35 0.71 13.85
C GLY A 237 -19.31 1.07 15.34
N ASN A 238 -18.71 2.20 15.71
CA ASN A 238 -18.67 2.69 17.09
C ASN A 238 -20.05 3.15 17.56
N ILE A 239 -20.79 3.89 16.73
CA ILE A 239 -22.18 4.30 17.04
C ILE A 239 -23.06 3.08 17.28
N VAL A 240 -22.98 2.07 16.41
CA VAL A 240 -23.75 0.83 16.55
C VAL A 240 -23.35 0.07 17.82
N LYS A 241 -22.06 -0.06 18.12
CA LYS A 241 -21.58 -0.71 19.36
C LYS A 241 -22.08 0.01 20.61
N GLU A 242 -22.05 1.34 20.62
CA GLU A 242 -22.54 2.14 21.75
C GLU A 242 -24.07 2.04 21.89
N ALA A 243 -24.82 2.04 20.79
CA ALA A 243 -26.26 1.79 20.81
C ALA A 243 -26.58 0.39 21.37
N MET A 244 -25.89 -0.65 20.89
CA MET A 244 -26.07 -2.01 21.41
C MET A 244 -25.73 -2.12 22.89
N ARG A 245 -24.61 -1.53 23.34
CA ARG A 245 -24.23 -1.52 24.77
C ARG A 245 -25.31 -0.89 25.65
N LYS A 246 -25.91 0.21 25.21
CA LYS A 246 -27.01 0.87 25.94
C LYS A 246 -28.23 -0.04 26.02
N GLU A 247 -28.63 -0.67 24.92
CA GLU A 247 -29.75 -1.61 24.90
C GLU A 247 -29.52 -2.82 25.84
N PHE A 248 -28.33 -3.43 25.83
CA PHE A 248 -28.01 -4.56 26.71
C PHE A 248 -27.84 -4.18 28.18
N ALA A 249 -27.46 -2.93 28.49
CA ALA A 249 -27.37 -2.42 29.86
C ALA A 249 -28.74 -2.01 30.45
N THR A 250 -29.81 -2.02 29.64
CA THR A 250 -31.18 -1.68 30.05
C THR A 250 -32.03 -2.94 30.32
N VAL A 251 -31.39 -4.13 30.32
CA VAL A 251 -31.94 -5.43 30.74
C VAL A 251 -31.27 -5.85 32.05
#